data_AF-A0A357V3U8-F1
#
_entry.id   AF-A0A357V3U8-F1
#
_cell.length_a   1.000
_cell.length_b   1.000
_cell.length_c   1.000
_cell.angle_alpha   90.00
_cell.angle_beta   90.00
_cell.angle_gamma   90.00
#
_symmetry.space_group_name_H-M   'P 1'
#
loop_
_entity.id
_entity.type
_entity.pdbx_description
1 polymer ?
#
loop_
_entity_poly.entity_id
_entity_poly.type
_entity_poly.pdbx_seq_one_letter_code
_entity_poly.pdbx_strand_id
1 'polypeptide(L)'
;ALAAAYRDRILAAVPDGVDFTPLMTAYLTDNTDPDDLAAGFRDGVLTAVKYYPAGATTNSDSGVTSIDNVYPVLERMAEIG
;
A
#
# COMPACT_ATOMS: atom_id res chain seq x y z
N ALA A 1 -10.42 -3.49 -1.55
CA ALA A 1 -11.56 -2.56 -1.83
C ALA A 1 -11.20 -1.07 -1.66
N LEU A 2 -10.65 -0.64 -0.51
CA LEU A 2 -10.39 0.80 -0.24
C LEU A 2 -9.39 1.46 -1.20
N ALA A 3 -8.29 0.77 -1.55
CA ALA A 3 -7.27 1.30 -2.44
C ALA A 3 -7.81 1.57 -3.86
N ALA A 4 -8.60 0.64 -4.41
CA ALA A 4 -9.24 0.81 -5.73
C ALA A 4 -10.20 2.00 -5.73
N ALA A 5 -11.07 2.11 -4.73
CA ALA A 5 -11.99 3.24 -4.61
C ALA A 5 -11.25 4.59 -4.46
N TYR A 6 -10.07 4.60 -3.83
CA TYR A 6 -9.26 5.81 -3.75
C TYR A 6 -8.58 6.15 -5.08
N ARG A 7 -8.05 5.14 -5.79
CA ARG A 7 -7.51 5.29 -7.15
C ARG A 7 -8.55 5.92 -8.09
N ASP A 8 -9.77 5.42 -8.05
CA ASP A 8 -10.85 5.91 -8.91
C ASP A 8 -11.22 7.37 -8.59
N ARG A 9 -11.21 7.76 -7.31
CA ARG A 9 -11.39 9.17 -6.90
C ARG A 9 -10.25 10.08 -7.37
N ILE A 10 -9.01 9.59 -7.37
CA ILE A 10 -7.87 10.34 -7.89
C ILE A 10 -8.04 10.54 -9.40
N LEU A 11 -8.32 9.47 -10.14
CA LEU A 11 -8.51 9.54 -11.60
C LEU A 11 -9.69 10.45 -11.99
N ALA A 12 -10.79 10.42 -11.24
CA ALA A 12 -11.92 11.31 -11.46
C ALA A 12 -11.59 12.80 -11.22
N ALA A 13 -10.50 13.11 -10.50
CA ALA A 13 -10.02 14.46 -10.28
C ALA A 13 -8.93 14.90 -11.27
N VAL A 14 -8.47 14.01 -12.16
CA VAL A 14 -7.49 14.33 -13.21
C VAL A 14 -8.18 15.16 -14.30
N PRO A 15 -7.65 16.34 -14.67
CA PRO A 15 -8.21 17.14 -15.76
C PRO A 15 -8.12 16.42 -17.12
N ASP A 16 -9.08 16.71 -18.00
CA ASP A 16 -9.07 16.20 -19.37
C ASP A 16 -7.76 16.56 -20.10
N GLY A 17 -7.20 15.58 -20.81
CA GLY A 17 -5.97 15.74 -21.58
C GLY A 17 -4.68 15.60 -20.78
N VAL A 18 -4.73 15.36 -19.47
CA VAL A 18 -3.56 15.01 -18.65
C VAL A 18 -3.36 13.51 -18.63
N ASP A 19 -2.20 13.05 -19.10
CA ASP A 19 -1.77 11.67 -18.90
C ASP A 19 -1.18 11.50 -17.49
N PHE A 20 -1.97 10.90 -16.60
CA PHE A 20 -1.58 10.65 -15.22
C PHE A 20 -1.97 9.25 -14.79
N THR A 21 -0.98 8.50 -14.30
CA THR A 21 -1.18 7.16 -13.73
C THR A 21 -0.81 7.15 -12.25
N PRO A 22 -1.78 7.01 -11.32
CA PRO A 22 -1.49 6.91 -9.90
C PRO A 22 -0.91 5.53 -9.54
N LEU A 23 0.32 5.50 -9.01
CA LEU A 23 0.91 4.32 -8.39
C LEU A 23 0.50 4.25 -6.92
N MET A 24 -0.46 3.38 -6.61
CA MET A 24 -1.03 3.30 -5.27
C MET A 24 -0.13 2.51 -4.34
N THR A 25 -0.16 2.86 -3.06
CA THR A 25 0.54 2.12 -2.01
C THR A 25 -0.40 1.74 -0.88
N ALA A 26 -0.10 0.64 -0.21
CA ALA A 26 -0.74 0.28 1.06
C ALA A 26 0.11 0.77 2.24
N TYR A 27 -0.53 1.08 3.36
CA TYR A 27 0.18 1.37 4.60
C TYR A 27 0.62 0.05 5.24
N LEU A 28 1.93 -0.15 5.41
CA LEU A 28 2.47 -1.28 6.14
C LEU A 28 2.30 -1.08 7.65
N THR A 29 1.59 -2.01 8.26
CA THR A 29 1.29 -2.09 9.69
C THR A 29 1.63 -3.49 10.23
N ASP A 30 1.71 -3.64 11.55
CA ASP A 30 1.92 -4.95 12.20
C ASP A 30 0.85 -6.00 11.85
N ASN A 31 -0.34 -5.57 11.42
CA ASN A 31 -1.47 -6.45 11.13
C ASN A 31 -1.72 -6.59 9.61
N THR A 32 -0.75 -6.23 8.78
CA THR A 32 -0.91 -6.30 7.33
C THR A 32 -0.93 -7.76 6.89
N ASP A 33 -1.99 -8.14 6.17
CA ASP A 33 -2.10 -9.48 5.58
C ASP A 33 -1.27 -9.54 4.28
N PRO A 34 -0.27 -10.44 4.18
CA PRO A 34 0.51 -10.63 2.96
C PRO A 34 -0.34 -10.99 1.74
N ASP A 35 -1.42 -11.76 1.91
CA ASP A 35 -2.24 -12.23 0.79
C ASP A 35 -3.18 -11.14 0.25
N ASP A 36 -3.62 -10.21 1.10
CA ASP A 36 -4.34 -9.01 0.64
C ASP A 36 -3.44 -8.13 -0.23
N LEU A 37 -2.15 -7.99 0.13
CA LEU A 37 -1.17 -7.26 -0.67
C LEU A 37 -0.92 -7.97 -2.00
N ALA A 38 -0.76 -9.29 -1.98
CA ALA A 38 -0.56 -10.06 -3.19
C ALA A 38 -1.75 -9.98 -4.14
N ALA A 39 -2.98 -10.04 -3.61
CA ALA A 39 -4.19 -9.83 -4.40
C ALA A 39 -4.23 -8.41 -4.98
N GLY A 40 -3.96 -7.38 -4.18
CA GLY A 40 -3.93 -6.00 -4.63
C GLY A 40 -2.88 -5.72 -5.72
N PHE A 41 -1.70 -6.34 -5.62
CA PHE A 41 -0.66 -6.25 -6.64
C PHE A 41 -1.06 -6.96 -7.94
N ARG A 42 -1.51 -8.22 -7.84
CA ARG A 42 -1.98 -9.01 -8.99
C ARG A 42 -3.13 -8.33 -9.73
N ASP A 43 -4.03 -7.68 -9.00
CA ASP A 43 -5.18 -6.98 -9.56
C ASP A 43 -4.81 -5.58 -10.12
N GLY A 44 -3.52 -5.19 -10.08
CA GLY A 44 -3.02 -3.91 -10.58
C GLY A 44 -3.50 -2.71 -9.76
N VAL A 45 -3.93 -2.93 -8.52
CA VAL A 45 -4.41 -1.88 -7.62
C VAL A 45 -3.27 -1.31 -6.78
N LEU A 46 -2.37 -2.14 -6.28
CA LEU A 46 -1.24 -1.74 -5.44
C LEU A 46 0.09 -1.90 -6.19
N THR A 47 1.01 -0.97 -5.99
CA THR A 47 2.36 -1.01 -6.56
C THR A 47 3.42 -1.26 -5.49
N ALA A 48 3.20 -0.78 -4.27
CA ALA A 48 4.14 -0.94 -3.16
C ALA A 48 3.44 -0.83 -1.80
N VAL A 49 4.20 -1.01 -0.73
CA VAL A 49 3.80 -0.60 0.62
C VAL A 49 4.62 0.60 1.07
N LYS A 50 4.05 1.40 1.97
CA LYS A 50 4.78 2.47 2.65
C LYS A 50 4.96 2.12 4.13
N TYR A 51 6.22 2.06 4.54
CA TYR A 51 6.64 1.80 5.91
C TYR A 51 6.76 3.09 6.72
N TYR A 52 6.17 3.08 7.92
CA TYR A 52 6.38 4.08 8.96
C TYR A 52 6.56 3.35 10.30
N PRO A 53 7.67 3.59 11.04
CA PRO A 53 7.77 3.12 12.42
C PRO A 53 6.69 3.79 13.29
N ALA A 54 6.13 3.03 14.24
CA ALA A 54 5.05 3.51 15.10
C ALA A 54 5.45 4.78 15.87
N GLY A 55 4.64 5.85 15.76
CA GLY A 55 4.82 7.13 16.47
C GLY A 55 5.96 8.02 15.96
N ALA A 56 6.67 7.64 14.89
CA ALA A 56 7.81 8.41 14.37
C ALA A 56 7.42 9.72 13.66
N THR A 57 6.19 9.80 13.13
CA THR A 57 5.70 10.97 12.37
C THR A 57 4.17 11.08 12.37
N THR A 58 3.62 12.07 11.67
CA THR A 58 2.18 12.29 11.54
C THR A 58 1.47 11.05 11.00
N ASN A 59 0.35 10.67 11.63
CA ASN A 59 -0.47 9.50 11.31
C ASN A 59 0.27 8.13 11.36
N SER A 60 1.37 8.06 12.10
CA SER A 60 2.17 6.83 12.21
C SER A 60 1.81 5.94 13.42
N ASP A 61 0.75 6.24 14.17
CA ASP A 61 0.40 5.47 15.39
C ASP A 61 0.08 3.99 15.09
N SER A 62 -0.51 3.71 13.94
CA SER A 62 -0.74 2.34 13.44
C SER A 62 0.46 1.73 12.70
N GLY A 63 1.63 2.37 12.79
CA GLY A 63 2.83 1.96 12.09
C GLY A 63 3.40 0.65 12.60
N VAL A 64 4.52 0.24 12.01
CA VAL A 64 5.20 -0.99 12.40
C VAL A 64 5.92 -0.78 13.73
N THR A 65 5.63 -1.61 14.73
CA THR A 65 6.26 -1.51 16.06
C THR A 65 7.60 -2.24 16.12
N SER A 66 7.75 -3.32 15.34
CA SER A 66 8.99 -4.06 15.14
C SER A 66 9.07 -4.55 13.69
N ILE A 67 10.23 -4.42 13.06
CA ILE A 67 10.41 -4.86 11.66
C ILE A 67 10.17 -6.37 11.49
N ASP A 68 10.46 -7.16 12.52
CA ASP A 68 10.27 -8.61 12.50
C ASP A 68 8.80 -9.00 12.32
N ASN A 69 7.86 -8.15 12.77
CA ASN A 69 6.41 -8.39 12.62
C ASN A 69 5.97 -8.40 11.16
N VAL A 70 6.72 -7.74 10.27
CA VAL A 70 6.36 -7.59 8.86
C VAL A 70 7.24 -8.39 7.92
N TYR A 71 8.17 -9.21 8.43
CA TYR A 71 8.98 -10.09 7.58
C TYR A 71 8.14 -10.99 6.65
N PRO A 72 7.04 -11.64 7.11
CA PRO A 72 6.20 -12.43 6.21
C PRO A 72 5.61 -11.61 5.05
N VAL A 73 5.29 -10.33 5.30
CA VAL A 73 4.82 -9.41 4.26
C VAL A 73 5.94 -9.09 3.27
N LEU A 74 7.14 -8.78 3.76
CA LEU A 74 8.29 -8.46 2.91
C LEU A 74 8.72 -9.66 2.04
N GLU A 75 8.70 -10.86 2.60
CA GLU A 75 8.96 -12.11 1.87
C GLU A 75 7.91 -12.31 0.76
N ARG A 76 6.62 -12.16 1.10
CA ARG A 76 5.54 -12.26 0.11
C ARG A 76 5.68 -11.25 -1.02
N MET A 77 6.07 -10.01 -0.71
CA MET A 77 6.35 -8.99 -1.72
C MET A 77 7.51 -9.41 -2.63
N ALA A 78 8.62 -9.89 -2.07
CA ALA A 78 9.77 -10.34 -2.85
C ALA A 78 9.42 -11.51 -3.82
N GLU A 79 8.46 -12.36 -3.46
CA GLU A 79 7.99 -13.45 -4.32
C GLU A 79 7.14 -12.98 -5.51
N ILE A 80 6.37 -11.90 -5.35
CA ILE A 80 5.39 -11.45 -6.35
C ILE A 80 5.92 -10.36 -7.28
N GLY A 81 6.96 -9.62 -6.88
CA GLY A 81 7.65 -8.59 -7.70
C GLY A 81 7.48 -7.18 -7.17
#